data_AF-A0A3D3FJZ5-F1
#
_entry.id   AF-A0A3D3FJZ5-F1
#
_cell.length_a   1.000
_cell.length_b   1.000
_cell.length_c   1.000
_cell.angle_alpha   90.00
_cell.angle_beta   90.00
_cell.angle_gamma   90.00
#
_symmetry.space_group_name_H-M   'P 1'
#
loop_
_entity.id
_entity.type
_entity.pdbx_description
1 polymer ?
#
loop_
_entity_poly.entity_id
_entity_poly.type
_entity_poly.pdbx_seq_one_letter_code
_entity_poly.pdbx_strand_id
1 'polypeptide(L)'
;MNHQNPDTCIVDPRPLLSDARADSPLWALADSFDAVANGMKNPEADGKLERIRLPGFEPWQNLVRAVSALYADDTEGCLEAAGRIDEASPPAALIPLFRAWADSPEALNRASAATALLYRRVVSDVHPLEILAEQAEEALRHGMFERFETTSRRVLQDLDELPRADGSLLAIRYAVRCLSLLDEAGSDDIRFMDTLTKALGKADALLAAGLALLEVDGEAAAAAFRGALECGEDGRFLRGPMRRAVAEAAKTFGAPRLQGRVPHERDALQLDLFSGVFI
;
A
#
# COMPACT_ATOMS: atom_id res chain seq x y z
N MET A 1 2.24 4.72 31.43
CA MET A 1 0.93 4.56 30.79
C MET A 1 1.10 4.99 29.36
N ASN A 2 1.25 4.03 28.44
CA ASN A 2 1.42 4.33 27.02
C ASN A 2 0.04 4.65 26.42
N HIS A 3 -0.08 5.84 25.85
CA HIS A 3 -1.20 6.22 25.00
C HIS A 3 -1.06 5.49 23.68
N GLN A 4 -1.75 4.36 23.51
CA GLN A 4 -1.98 3.80 22.19
C GLN A 4 -2.99 4.68 21.46
N ASN A 5 -2.59 5.11 20.26
CA ASN A 5 -3.44 5.83 19.31
C ASN A 5 -4.63 4.91 18.96
N PRO A 6 -5.89 5.33 19.16
CA PRO A 6 -7.06 4.47 18.94
C PRO A 6 -7.26 4.03 17.47
N ASP A 7 -6.55 4.66 16.54
CA ASP A 7 -6.75 4.46 15.09
C ASP A 7 -5.86 3.39 14.45
N THR A 8 -4.98 2.73 15.21
CA THR A 8 -4.16 1.61 14.70
C THR A 8 -4.13 0.43 15.67
N CYS A 9 -5.28 -0.21 15.89
CA CYS A 9 -5.30 -1.54 16.48
C CYS A 9 -4.88 -2.58 15.43
N ILE A 10 -3.59 -2.59 15.07
CA ILE A 10 -3.01 -3.74 14.35
C ILE A 10 -3.02 -4.89 15.36
N VAL A 11 -3.79 -5.94 15.05
CA VAL A 11 -3.84 -7.15 15.87
C VAL A 11 -2.51 -7.88 15.72
N ASP A 12 -1.63 -7.63 16.68
CA ASP A 12 -0.30 -8.21 16.75
C ASP A 12 -0.23 -9.12 17.98
N PRO A 13 0.12 -10.42 17.86
CA PRO A 13 0.31 -11.29 19.02
C PRO A 13 1.66 -11.06 19.72
N ARG A 14 2.62 -10.35 19.11
CA ARG A 14 3.97 -10.12 19.66
C ARG A 14 4.01 -9.32 20.98
N PRO A 15 3.07 -8.43 21.31
CA PRO A 15 2.96 -7.87 22.66
C PRO A 15 2.84 -8.95 23.74
N LEU A 16 2.26 -10.12 23.45
CA LEU A 16 2.23 -11.25 24.39
C LEU A 16 3.62 -11.85 24.65
N LEU A 17 4.59 -11.58 23.76
CA LEU A 17 5.96 -12.08 23.86
C LEU A 17 6.89 -11.20 24.69
N SER A 18 6.43 -10.01 25.13
CA SER A 18 7.26 -9.02 25.81
C SER A 18 8.02 -9.55 27.03
N ASP A 19 7.46 -10.54 27.74
CA ASP A 19 8.10 -11.23 28.87
C ASP A 19 8.34 -12.74 28.62
N ALA A 20 8.17 -13.20 27.38
CA ALA A 20 8.25 -14.61 27.04
C ALA A 20 9.69 -15.11 26.96
N ARG A 21 10.00 -16.21 27.65
CA ARG A 21 11.26 -16.93 27.48
C ARG A 21 11.34 -17.55 26.08
N ALA A 22 12.54 -17.83 25.59
CA ALA A 22 12.79 -18.39 24.25
C ALA A 22 12.09 -19.76 24.02
N ASP A 23 11.79 -20.50 25.08
CA ASP A 23 11.07 -21.78 25.07
C ASP A 23 9.57 -21.64 25.29
N SER A 24 9.05 -20.41 25.33
CA SER A 24 7.64 -20.16 25.61
C SER A 24 6.73 -20.72 24.52
N PRO A 25 5.63 -21.40 24.88
CA PRO A 25 4.61 -21.81 23.91
C PRO A 25 3.99 -20.62 23.16
N LEU A 26 4.13 -19.39 23.67
CA LEU A 26 3.70 -18.18 23.00
C LEU A 26 4.42 -17.94 21.66
N TRP A 27 5.65 -18.42 21.50
CA TRP A 27 6.36 -18.37 20.22
C TRP A 27 5.67 -19.19 19.13
N ALA A 28 5.05 -20.32 19.50
CA ALA A 28 4.27 -21.10 18.54
C ALA A 28 3.07 -20.31 17.99
N LEU A 29 2.45 -19.44 18.79
CA LEU A 29 1.38 -18.56 18.29
C LEU A 29 1.92 -17.54 17.30
N ALA A 30 3.02 -16.86 17.63
CA ALA A 30 3.60 -15.86 16.74
C ALA A 30 4.05 -16.50 15.42
N ASP A 31 4.75 -17.64 15.49
CA ASP A 31 5.18 -18.39 14.31
C ASP A 31 4.00 -18.87 13.46
N SER A 32 2.93 -19.35 14.10
CA SER A 32 1.73 -19.80 13.37
C SER A 32 1.00 -18.61 12.75
N PHE A 33 0.88 -17.50 13.48
CA PHE A 33 0.25 -16.28 12.98
C PHE A 33 1.00 -15.68 11.80
N ASP A 34 2.33 -15.56 11.91
CA ASP A 34 3.19 -15.10 10.82
C ASP A 34 3.09 -16.02 9.60
N ALA A 35 3.07 -17.35 9.81
CA ALA A 35 2.89 -18.30 8.71
C ALA A 35 1.54 -18.09 8.00
N VAL A 36 0.42 -18.10 8.75
CA VAL A 36 -0.90 -17.98 8.12
C VAL A 36 -1.14 -16.60 7.53
N ALA A 37 -0.59 -15.52 8.11
CA ALA A 37 -0.70 -14.17 7.56
C ALA A 37 -0.02 -14.05 6.18
N ASN A 38 1.00 -14.87 5.92
CA ASN A 38 1.70 -14.96 4.64
C ASN A 38 1.14 -16.05 3.71
N GLY A 39 -0.04 -16.61 4.00
CA GLY A 39 -0.64 -17.69 3.20
C GLY A 39 0.12 -19.01 3.26
N MET A 40 0.98 -19.20 4.27
CA MET A 40 1.75 -20.43 4.49
C MET A 40 1.17 -21.24 5.66
N LYS A 41 1.58 -22.51 5.76
CA LYS A 41 1.32 -23.35 6.93
C LYS A 41 2.62 -23.64 7.65
N ASN A 42 2.57 -23.69 8.98
CA ASN A 42 3.69 -24.13 9.81
C ASN A 42 3.23 -25.31 10.68
N PRO A 43 3.29 -26.55 10.17
CA PRO A 43 2.75 -27.71 10.87
C PRO A 43 3.36 -27.95 12.25
N GLU A 44 4.62 -27.55 12.45
CA GLU A 44 5.29 -27.67 13.74
C GLU A 44 4.74 -26.65 14.75
N ALA A 45 4.61 -25.39 14.34
CA ALA A 45 4.04 -24.34 15.18
C ALA A 45 2.55 -24.59 15.46
N ASP A 46 1.77 -25.00 14.46
CA ASP A 46 0.36 -25.35 14.58
C ASP A 46 0.17 -26.52 15.57
N GLY A 47 0.97 -27.58 15.43
CA GLY A 47 0.93 -28.73 16.33
C GLY A 47 1.33 -28.41 17.78
N LYS A 48 2.21 -27.42 17.99
CA LYS A 48 2.52 -26.88 19.32
C LYS A 48 1.38 -26.01 19.83
N LEU A 49 0.85 -25.13 18.97
CA LEU A 49 -0.23 -24.20 19.27
C LEU A 49 -1.47 -24.93 19.78
N GLU A 50 -1.86 -26.03 19.13
CA GLU A 50 -3.01 -26.86 19.52
C GLU A 50 -2.89 -27.52 20.89
N ARG A 51 -1.69 -27.65 21.45
CA ARG A 51 -1.45 -28.26 22.76
C ARG A 51 -1.50 -27.25 23.89
N ILE A 52 -1.52 -25.96 23.58
CA ILE A 52 -1.54 -24.89 24.57
C ILE A 52 -2.94 -24.80 25.18
N ARG A 53 -3.01 -24.84 26.52
CA ARG A 53 -4.25 -24.76 27.31
C ARG A 53 -4.19 -23.60 28.32
N LEU A 54 -3.53 -22.51 27.94
CA LEU A 54 -3.40 -21.32 28.77
C LEU A 54 -4.72 -20.51 28.73
N PRO A 55 -5.20 -19.98 29.87
CA PRO A 55 -6.36 -19.10 29.89
C PRO A 55 -6.17 -17.88 29.00
N GLY A 56 -7.21 -17.48 28.26
CA GLY A 56 -7.17 -16.35 27.33
C GLY A 56 -6.41 -16.61 26.03
N PHE A 57 -5.89 -17.82 25.82
CA PHE A 57 -5.14 -18.17 24.61
C PHE A 57 -6.00 -18.74 23.48
N GLU A 58 -7.15 -19.31 23.83
CA GLU A 58 -8.10 -19.90 22.89
C GLU A 58 -8.59 -18.91 21.80
N PRO A 59 -8.91 -17.63 22.11
CA PRO A 59 -9.28 -16.67 21.07
C PRO A 59 -8.19 -16.46 20.01
N TRP A 60 -6.91 -16.53 20.40
CA TRP A 60 -5.79 -16.42 19.47
C TRP A 60 -5.62 -17.67 18.59
N GLN A 61 -5.84 -18.86 19.15
CA GLN A 61 -5.86 -20.11 18.38
C GLN A 61 -6.98 -20.08 17.33
N ASN A 62 -8.16 -19.58 17.71
CA ASN A 62 -9.29 -19.45 16.80
C ASN A 62 -9.07 -18.37 15.74
N LEU A 63 -8.33 -17.30 16.05
CA LEU A 63 -7.89 -16.33 15.05
C LEU A 63 -6.99 -16.98 13.98
N VAL A 64 -5.95 -17.72 14.39
CA VAL A 64 -5.06 -18.42 13.43
C VAL A 64 -5.85 -19.37 12.54
N ARG A 65 -6.81 -20.11 13.12
CA ARG A 65 -7.71 -20.99 12.36
C ARG A 65 -8.58 -20.24 11.36
N ALA A 66 -9.17 -19.12 11.77
CA ALA A 66 -10.00 -18.30 10.91
C ALA A 66 -9.22 -17.72 9.71
N VAL A 67 -7.99 -17.25 9.93
CA VAL A 67 -7.10 -16.77 8.86
C VAL A 67 -6.68 -17.91 7.93
N SER A 68 -6.33 -19.07 8.47
CA SER A 68 -5.96 -20.25 7.69
C SER A 68 -7.11 -20.74 6.81
N ALA A 69 -8.34 -20.77 7.35
CA ALA A 69 -9.54 -21.13 6.61
C ALA A 69 -9.87 -20.10 5.52
N LEU A 70 -9.70 -18.80 5.79
CA LEU A 70 -9.88 -17.74 4.80
C LEU A 70 -8.95 -17.95 3.59
N TYR A 71 -7.66 -18.20 3.81
CA TYR A 71 -6.72 -18.45 2.71
C TYR A 71 -6.96 -19.78 1.97
N ALA A 72 -7.64 -20.73 2.62
CA ALA A 72 -8.03 -22.00 2.02
C ALA A 72 -9.37 -21.94 1.28
N ASP A 73 -10.01 -20.78 1.22
CA ASP A 73 -11.36 -20.58 0.68
C ASP A 73 -12.43 -21.45 1.40
N ASP A 74 -12.22 -21.72 2.69
CA ASP A 74 -13.11 -22.49 3.56
C ASP A 74 -14.00 -21.55 4.38
N THR A 75 -15.12 -21.15 3.78
CA THR A 75 -16.08 -20.22 4.40
C THR A 75 -16.66 -20.74 5.71
N GLU A 76 -17.03 -22.03 5.76
CA GLU A 76 -17.62 -22.65 6.95
C GLU A 76 -16.62 -22.71 8.10
N GLY A 77 -15.41 -23.21 7.83
CA GLY A 77 -14.33 -23.28 8.81
C GLY A 77 -13.90 -21.90 9.33
N CYS A 78 -13.89 -20.89 8.45
CA CYS A 78 -13.57 -19.52 8.83
C CYS A 78 -14.60 -18.95 9.80
N LEU A 79 -15.89 -19.08 9.48
CA LEU A 79 -16.97 -18.59 10.34
C LEU A 79 -17.10 -19.37 11.65
N GLU A 80 -16.88 -20.68 11.63
CA GLU A 80 -16.87 -21.51 12.83
C GLU A 80 -15.74 -21.09 13.77
N ALA A 81 -14.53 -20.89 13.24
CA ALA A 81 -13.39 -20.42 14.03
C ALA A 81 -13.62 -19.00 14.56
N ALA A 82 -14.07 -18.08 13.70
CA ALA A 82 -14.36 -16.70 14.10
C ALA A 82 -15.46 -16.62 15.17
N GLY A 83 -16.48 -17.50 15.11
CA GLY A 83 -17.55 -17.58 16.10
C GLY A 83 -17.10 -18.08 17.49
N ARG A 84 -15.90 -18.66 17.59
CA ARG A 84 -15.28 -19.08 18.86
C ARG A 84 -14.29 -18.06 19.43
N ILE A 85 -14.14 -16.90 18.80
CA ILE A 85 -13.33 -15.80 19.34
C ILE A 85 -14.19 -15.03 20.33
N ASP A 86 -13.76 -14.96 21.59
CA ASP A 86 -14.42 -14.15 22.63
C ASP A 86 -14.45 -12.67 22.23
N GLU A 87 -15.63 -12.05 22.21
CA GLU A 87 -15.83 -10.65 21.79
C GLU A 87 -15.07 -9.64 22.67
N ALA A 88 -14.75 -9.99 23.92
CA ALA A 88 -13.96 -9.13 24.81
C ALA A 88 -12.44 -9.24 24.58
N SER A 89 -12.00 -10.18 23.75
CA SER A 89 -10.57 -10.45 23.52
C SER A 89 -9.99 -9.57 22.40
N PRO A 90 -8.66 -9.28 22.42
CA PRO A 90 -8.05 -8.47 21.36
C PRO A 90 -8.27 -9.01 19.93
N PRO A 91 -8.24 -10.34 19.66
CA PRO A 91 -8.56 -10.89 18.34
C PRO A 91 -9.95 -10.57 17.79
N ALA A 92 -10.91 -10.21 18.64
CA ALA A 92 -12.29 -9.92 18.22
C ALA A 92 -12.40 -8.77 17.22
N ALA A 93 -11.40 -7.87 17.18
CA ALA A 93 -11.33 -6.77 16.21
C ALA A 93 -11.35 -7.24 14.75
N LEU A 94 -10.96 -8.49 14.47
CA LEU A 94 -10.97 -9.07 13.11
C LEU A 94 -12.24 -9.86 12.77
N ILE A 95 -13.15 -10.11 13.72
CA ILE A 95 -14.41 -10.83 13.43
C ILE A 95 -15.22 -10.16 12.29
N PRO A 96 -15.35 -8.82 12.21
CA PRO A 96 -16.08 -8.19 11.11
C PRO A 96 -15.46 -8.46 9.73
N LEU A 97 -14.14 -8.62 9.64
CA LEU A 97 -13.43 -8.99 8.41
C LEU A 97 -13.90 -10.35 7.90
N PHE A 98 -13.86 -11.38 8.75
CA PHE A 98 -14.24 -12.75 8.39
C PHE A 98 -15.71 -12.84 7.97
N ARG A 99 -16.59 -12.12 8.68
CA ARG A 99 -18.02 -12.04 8.32
C ARG A 99 -18.26 -11.33 6.99
N ALA A 100 -17.52 -10.25 6.72
CA ALA A 100 -17.61 -9.55 5.45
C ALA A 100 -17.13 -10.41 4.28
N TRP A 101 -16.07 -11.20 4.49
CA TRP A 101 -15.53 -12.10 3.46
C TRP A 101 -16.49 -13.24 3.14
N ALA A 102 -17.12 -13.81 4.17
CA ALA A 102 -17.96 -14.98 4.00
C ALA A 102 -19.29 -14.75 3.26
N ASP A 103 -19.96 -13.60 3.44
CA ASP A 103 -21.39 -13.56 3.07
C ASP A 103 -21.98 -12.19 2.74
N SER A 104 -21.38 -11.06 3.15
CA SER A 104 -22.08 -9.77 2.96
C SER A 104 -21.17 -8.53 2.96
N PRO A 105 -21.13 -7.77 1.84
CA PRO A 105 -20.56 -6.42 1.79
C PRO A 105 -21.14 -5.47 2.85
N GLU A 106 -22.35 -5.75 3.36
CA GLU A 106 -23.01 -4.93 4.39
C GLU A 106 -22.31 -5.06 5.76
N ALA A 107 -21.60 -6.17 6.01
CA ALA A 107 -20.74 -6.30 7.18
C ALA A 107 -19.52 -5.38 7.09
N LEU A 108 -19.05 -5.08 5.88
CA LEU A 108 -17.98 -4.10 5.64
C LEU A 108 -18.42 -2.67 5.98
N ASN A 109 -19.66 -2.33 5.65
CA ASN A 109 -20.24 -1.01 5.94
C ASN A 109 -20.36 -0.71 7.44
N ARG A 110 -20.33 -1.75 8.29
CA ARG A 110 -20.32 -1.62 9.76
C ARG A 110 -18.92 -1.77 10.36
N ALA A 111 -17.90 -2.03 9.54
CA ALA A 111 -16.54 -2.23 9.99
C ALA A 111 -15.80 -0.89 10.13
N SER A 112 -14.72 -0.88 10.92
CA SER A 112 -13.84 0.28 11.00
C SER A 112 -13.16 0.55 9.65
N ALA A 113 -12.67 1.77 9.43
CA ALA A 113 -11.89 2.11 8.23
C ALA A 113 -10.68 1.18 8.05
N ALA A 114 -9.98 0.85 9.15
CA ALA A 114 -8.85 -0.08 9.15
C ALA A 114 -9.26 -1.50 8.74
N THR A 115 -10.42 -1.98 9.20
CA THR A 115 -10.95 -3.30 8.82
C THR A 115 -11.40 -3.34 7.36
N ALA A 116 -12.06 -2.29 6.88
CA ALA A 116 -12.47 -2.18 5.48
C ALA A 116 -11.26 -2.12 4.54
N LEU A 117 -10.19 -1.43 4.96
CA LEU A 117 -8.90 -1.45 4.28
C LEU A 117 -8.30 -2.86 4.22
N LEU A 118 -8.21 -3.52 5.38
CA LEU A 118 -7.65 -4.87 5.46
C LEU A 118 -8.45 -5.86 4.60
N TYR A 119 -9.78 -5.75 4.61
CA TYR A 119 -10.65 -6.54 3.73
C TYR A 119 -10.32 -6.35 2.26
N ARG A 120 -10.16 -5.11 1.80
CA ARG A 120 -9.80 -4.85 0.40
C ARG A 120 -8.48 -5.51 0.05
N ARG A 121 -7.49 -5.50 0.95
CA ARG A 121 -6.19 -6.15 0.73
C ARG A 121 -6.29 -7.68 0.68
N VAL A 122 -7.14 -8.28 1.51
CA VAL A 122 -7.24 -9.73 1.66
C VAL A 122 -8.16 -10.35 0.62
N VAL A 123 -9.23 -9.65 0.23
CA VAL A 123 -10.33 -10.20 -0.58
C VAL A 123 -10.31 -9.69 -2.02
N SER A 124 -9.74 -8.52 -2.30
CA SER A 124 -9.62 -8.08 -3.69
C SER A 124 -8.54 -8.89 -4.38
N ASP A 125 -8.79 -9.29 -5.62
CA ASP A 125 -7.75 -9.79 -6.51
C ASP A 125 -6.66 -8.72 -6.62
N VAL A 126 -5.56 -8.91 -5.90
CA VAL A 126 -4.44 -7.97 -5.95
C VAL A 126 -3.89 -8.02 -7.36
N HIS A 127 -4.00 -6.90 -8.08
CA HIS A 127 -3.54 -6.84 -9.45
C HIS A 127 -2.03 -7.12 -9.49
N PRO A 128 -1.49 -7.91 -10.44
CA PRO A 128 -0.05 -8.22 -10.48
C PRO A 128 0.86 -6.98 -10.48
N LEU A 129 0.37 -5.87 -11.05
CA LEU A 129 1.09 -4.58 -11.05
C LEU A 129 1.14 -3.91 -9.68
N GLU A 130 0.15 -4.13 -8.82
CA GLU A 130 0.16 -3.63 -7.44
C GLU A 130 1.26 -4.33 -6.63
N ILE A 131 1.36 -5.67 -6.75
CA ILE A 131 2.45 -6.45 -6.13
C ILE A 131 3.81 -5.97 -6.60
N LEU A 132 3.99 -5.76 -7.92
CA LEU A 132 5.24 -5.26 -8.48
C LEU A 132 5.56 -3.84 -7.99
N ALA A 133 4.54 -2.98 -7.86
CA ALA A 133 4.70 -1.64 -7.32
C ALA A 133 5.16 -1.67 -5.86
N GLU A 134 4.54 -2.50 -5.02
CA GLU A 134 4.92 -2.69 -3.62
C GLU A 134 6.35 -3.23 -3.50
N GLN A 135 6.74 -4.19 -4.33
CA GLN A 135 8.10 -4.73 -4.37
C GLN A 135 9.14 -3.66 -4.75
N ALA A 136 8.79 -2.75 -5.66
CA ALA A 136 9.65 -1.64 -6.01
C ALA A 136 9.81 -0.67 -4.83
N GLU A 137 8.70 -0.26 -4.19
CA GLU A 137 8.75 0.63 -3.03
C GLU A 137 9.57 0.00 -1.88
N GLU A 138 9.40 -1.29 -1.61
CA GLU A 138 10.18 -1.99 -0.59
C GLU A 138 11.67 -2.06 -0.95
N ALA A 139 12.00 -2.24 -2.23
CA ALA A 139 13.38 -2.19 -2.68
C ALA A 139 14.03 -0.83 -2.39
N LEU A 140 13.30 0.26 -2.60
CA LEU A 140 13.79 1.61 -2.28
C LEU A 140 13.98 1.82 -0.77
N ARG A 141 13.04 1.37 0.07
CA ARG A 141 13.14 1.45 1.54
C ARG A 141 14.38 0.73 2.07
N HIS A 142 14.80 -0.33 1.40
CA HIS A 142 16.02 -1.09 1.73
C HIS A 142 17.29 -0.58 1.03
N GLY A 143 17.24 0.54 0.32
CA GLY A 143 18.40 1.11 -0.39
C GLY A 143 18.84 0.29 -1.62
N MET A 144 18.00 -0.61 -2.14
CA MET A 144 18.26 -1.41 -3.33
C MET A 144 17.85 -0.65 -4.61
N PHE A 145 18.52 0.47 -4.89
CA PHE A 145 18.16 1.40 -5.98
C PHE A 145 18.03 0.74 -7.35
N GLU A 146 18.97 -0.12 -7.76
CA GLU A 146 18.91 -0.79 -9.06
C GLU A 146 17.65 -1.66 -9.23
N ARG A 147 17.24 -2.34 -8.15
CA ARG A 147 16.02 -3.16 -8.14
C ARG A 147 14.78 -2.29 -8.17
N PHE A 148 14.78 -1.18 -7.43
CA PHE A 148 13.71 -0.19 -7.50
C PHE A 148 13.56 0.36 -8.93
N GLU A 149 14.63 0.88 -9.54
CA GLU A 149 14.58 1.42 -10.91
C GLU A 149 14.05 0.40 -11.92
N THR A 150 14.59 -0.81 -11.89
CA THR A 150 14.20 -1.88 -12.82
C THR A 150 12.74 -2.29 -12.66
N THR A 151 12.27 -2.41 -11.41
CA THR A 151 10.90 -2.85 -11.10
C THR A 151 9.91 -1.72 -11.38
N SER A 152 10.19 -0.50 -10.95
CA SER A 152 9.36 0.69 -11.21
C SER A 152 9.21 0.96 -12.70
N ARG A 153 10.29 0.84 -13.49
CA ARG A 153 10.21 0.96 -14.95
C ARG A 153 9.22 -0.01 -15.56
N ARG A 154 9.26 -1.27 -15.12
CA ARG A 154 8.35 -2.31 -15.61
C ARG A 154 6.89 -1.97 -15.27
N VAL A 155 6.62 -1.58 -14.03
CA VAL A 155 5.27 -1.16 -13.61
C VAL A 155 4.77 0.01 -14.45
N LEU A 156 5.61 1.02 -14.67
CA LEU A 156 5.25 2.20 -15.48
C LEU A 156 4.92 1.84 -16.93
N GLN A 157 5.71 0.96 -17.55
CA GLN A 157 5.47 0.49 -18.92
C GLN A 157 4.17 -0.32 -19.00
N ASP A 158 3.99 -1.27 -18.09
CA ASP A 158 2.80 -2.13 -18.08
C ASP A 158 1.52 -1.30 -17.81
N LEU A 159 1.58 -0.27 -16.96
CA LEU A 159 0.47 0.66 -16.73
C LEU A 159 0.15 1.50 -17.97
N ASP A 160 1.18 2.02 -18.66
CA ASP A 160 1.00 2.86 -19.86
C ASP A 160 0.53 2.05 -21.09
N GLU A 161 0.70 0.73 -21.07
CA GLU A 161 0.18 -0.20 -22.09
C GLU A 161 -1.27 -0.64 -21.84
N LEU A 162 -1.88 -0.31 -20.69
CA LEU A 162 -3.28 -0.66 -20.42
C LEU A 162 -4.23 0.00 -21.44
N PRO A 163 -5.17 -0.74 -22.05
CA PRO A 163 -5.97 -0.28 -23.19
C PRO A 163 -7.06 0.77 -22.88
N ARG A 164 -7.05 1.40 -21.70
CA ARG A 164 -8.00 2.46 -21.31
C ARG A 164 -7.26 3.78 -21.08
N ALA A 165 -7.95 4.90 -21.25
CA ALA A 165 -7.41 6.25 -20.97
C ALA A 165 -6.87 6.42 -19.53
N ASP A 166 -7.26 5.50 -18.63
CA ASP A 166 -6.79 5.44 -17.26
C ASP A 166 -5.33 4.95 -17.14
N GLY A 167 -4.81 4.17 -18.10
CA GLY A 167 -3.46 3.59 -18.04
C GLY A 167 -2.36 4.63 -17.92
N SER A 168 -2.30 5.58 -18.85
CA SER A 168 -1.32 6.68 -18.79
C SER A 168 -1.53 7.58 -17.56
N LEU A 169 -2.76 7.77 -17.08
CA LEU A 169 -3.03 8.50 -15.84
C LEU A 169 -2.43 7.76 -14.63
N LEU A 170 -2.64 6.45 -14.54
CA LEU A 170 -2.07 5.61 -13.48
C LEU A 170 -0.56 5.61 -13.53
N ALA A 171 0.03 5.54 -14.73
CA ALA A 171 1.47 5.61 -14.92
C ALA A 171 2.05 6.95 -14.43
N ILE A 172 1.39 8.09 -14.74
CA ILE A 172 1.77 9.41 -14.20
C ILE A 172 1.66 9.43 -12.67
N ARG A 173 0.55 8.96 -12.09
CA ARG A 173 0.36 8.93 -10.63
C ARG A 173 1.44 8.10 -9.95
N TYR A 174 1.76 6.94 -10.51
CA TYR A 174 2.79 6.07 -9.98
C TYR A 174 4.19 6.70 -10.11
N ALA A 175 4.49 7.38 -11.22
CA ALA A 175 5.74 8.12 -11.38
C ALA A 175 5.89 9.24 -10.34
N VAL A 176 4.82 10.00 -10.08
CA VAL A 176 4.80 11.03 -9.02
C VAL A 176 5.09 10.39 -7.66
N ARG A 177 4.46 9.26 -7.34
CA ARG A 177 4.70 8.51 -6.10
C ARG A 177 6.16 8.08 -5.97
N CYS A 178 6.76 7.52 -7.01
CA CYS A 178 8.17 7.12 -7.01
C CYS A 178 9.09 8.31 -6.73
N LEU A 179 8.83 9.47 -7.34
CA LEU A 179 9.61 10.68 -7.12
C LEU A 179 9.47 11.21 -5.68
N SER A 180 8.26 11.19 -5.11
CA SER A 180 8.06 11.55 -3.70
C SER A 180 8.80 10.60 -2.76
N LEU A 181 8.80 9.30 -3.02
CA LEU A 181 9.54 8.33 -2.20
C LEU A 181 11.06 8.53 -2.28
N LEU A 182 11.59 8.92 -3.44
CA LEU A 182 13.01 9.25 -3.60
C LEU A 182 13.38 10.50 -2.80
N ASP A 183 12.56 11.55 -2.85
CA ASP A 183 12.73 12.76 -2.05
C ASP A 183 12.67 12.47 -0.54
N GLU A 184 11.69 11.66 -0.10
CA GLU A 184 11.58 11.20 1.30
C GLU A 184 12.80 10.38 1.74
N ALA A 185 13.41 9.62 0.84
CA ALA A 185 14.65 8.89 1.08
C ALA A 185 15.91 9.78 1.02
N GLY A 186 15.79 11.07 0.72
CA GLY A 186 16.90 12.00 0.55
C GLY A 186 17.77 11.68 -0.68
N SER A 187 17.16 11.10 -1.72
CA SER A 187 17.83 10.64 -2.92
C SER A 187 17.67 11.64 -4.07
N ASP A 188 18.76 12.31 -4.43
CA ASP A 188 18.83 13.17 -5.62
C ASP A 188 19.12 12.36 -6.91
N ASP A 189 18.60 11.14 -7.04
CA ASP A 189 19.01 10.25 -8.13
C ASP A 189 18.44 10.68 -9.49
N ILE A 190 19.20 11.53 -10.18
CA ILE A 190 18.95 12.00 -11.54
C ILE A 190 18.73 10.81 -12.50
N ARG A 191 19.29 9.63 -12.21
CA ARG A 191 19.12 8.43 -13.05
C ARG A 191 17.68 7.94 -13.09
N PHE A 192 16.87 8.25 -12.07
CA PHE A 192 15.46 7.89 -12.11
C PHE A 192 14.68 8.71 -13.15
N MET A 193 15.09 9.95 -13.44
CA MET A 193 14.48 10.74 -14.52
C MET A 193 14.75 10.14 -15.91
N ASP A 194 15.92 9.52 -16.12
CA ASP A 194 16.19 8.76 -17.34
C ASP A 194 15.27 7.54 -17.43
N THR A 195 15.01 6.89 -16.29
CA THR A 195 14.06 5.76 -16.21
C THR A 195 12.64 6.20 -16.55
N LEU A 196 12.15 7.30 -15.97
CA LEU A 196 10.84 7.86 -16.30
C LEU A 196 10.73 8.25 -17.78
N THR A 197 11.77 8.89 -18.32
CA THR A 197 11.81 9.30 -19.73
C THR A 197 11.74 8.09 -20.67
N LYS A 198 12.44 6.99 -20.34
CA LYS A 198 12.39 5.73 -21.11
C LYS A 198 11.04 5.01 -20.99
N ALA A 199 10.37 5.12 -19.85
CA ALA A 199 9.10 4.45 -19.60
C ALA A 199 7.90 5.21 -20.20
N LEU A 200 7.83 6.52 -20.01
CA LEU A 200 6.63 7.34 -20.30
C LEU A 200 6.82 8.29 -21.48
N GLY A 201 8.06 8.50 -21.92
CA GLY A 201 8.41 9.62 -22.79
C GLY A 201 8.75 10.88 -22.00
N LYS A 202 9.48 11.79 -22.65
CA LYS A 202 10.08 12.96 -22.00
C LYS A 202 9.03 13.95 -21.48
N ALA A 203 7.95 14.17 -22.22
CA ALA A 203 6.91 15.11 -21.83
C ALA A 203 6.18 14.66 -20.56
N ASP A 204 5.80 13.37 -20.50
CA ASP A 204 5.08 12.79 -19.37
C ASP A 204 5.98 12.59 -18.14
N ALA A 205 7.28 12.29 -18.34
CA ALA A 205 8.26 12.27 -17.25
C ALA A 205 8.43 13.67 -16.60
N LEU A 206 8.54 14.72 -17.40
CA LEU A 206 8.65 16.10 -16.89
C LEU A 206 7.35 16.58 -16.24
N LEU A 207 6.19 16.13 -16.74
CA LEU A 207 4.90 16.36 -16.08
C LEU A 207 4.87 15.73 -14.69
N ALA A 208 5.26 14.45 -14.57
CA ALA A 208 5.32 13.77 -13.27
C ALA A 208 6.28 14.47 -12.29
N ALA A 209 7.45 14.91 -12.78
CA ALA A 209 8.39 15.70 -11.98
C ALA A 209 7.77 17.02 -11.48
N GLY A 210 7.10 17.77 -12.37
CA GLY A 210 6.44 19.01 -11.97
C GLY A 210 5.33 18.80 -10.94
N LEU A 211 4.57 17.71 -11.07
CA LEU A 211 3.53 17.35 -10.09
C LEU A 211 4.12 16.97 -8.74
N ALA A 212 5.22 16.20 -8.70
CA ALA A 212 5.88 15.81 -7.47
C ALA A 212 6.49 17.00 -6.71
N LEU A 213 6.97 18.01 -7.44
CA LEU A 213 7.61 19.21 -6.88
C LEU A 213 6.63 20.30 -6.46
N LEU A 214 5.35 20.19 -6.83
CA LEU A 214 4.38 21.30 -6.74
C LEU A 214 4.25 21.91 -5.32
N GLU A 215 4.33 21.05 -4.30
CA GLU A 215 4.20 21.43 -2.90
C GLU A 215 5.55 21.74 -2.22
N VAL A 216 6.67 21.40 -2.87
CA VAL A 216 8.02 21.47 -2.30
C VAL A 216 8.80 22.66 -2.87
N ASP A 217 8.81 22.79 -4.20
CA ASP A 217 9.52 23.83 -4.94
C ASP A 217 8.70 24.24 -6.18
N GLY A 218 7.91 25.31 -6.02
CA GLY A 218 7.05 25.82 -7.08
C GLY A 218 7.82 26.34 -8.30
N GLU A 219 9.05 26.81 -8.13
CA GLU A 219 9.86 27.30 -9.26
C GLU A 219 10.38 26.13 -10.09
N ALA A 220 10.91 25.10 -9.44
CA ALA A 220 11.33 23.86 -10.09
C ALA A 220 10.14 23.13 -10.74
N ALA A 221 8.98 23.10 -10.07
CA ALA A 221 7.75 22.56 -10.63
C ALA A 221 7.33 23.31 -11.92
N ALA A 222 7.35 24.64 -11.89
CA ALA A 222 7.05 25.46 -13.06
C ALA A 222 8.05 25.25 -14.20
N ALA A 223 9.33 25.07 -13.89
CA ALA A 223 10.36 24.76 -14.88
C ALA A 223 10.12 23.39 -15.53
N ALA A 224 9.79 22.37 -14.74
CA ALA A 224 9.44 21.03 -15.24
C ALA A 224 8.20 21.07 -16.15
N PHE A 225 7.14 21.80 -15.76
CA PHE A 225 5.95 21.96 -16.59
C PHE A 225 6.25 22.67 -17.92
N ARG A 226 7.10 23.71 -17.93
CA ARG A 226 7.53 24.36 -19.19
C ARG A 226 8.28 23.38 -20.09
N GLY A 227 9.23 22.64 -19.52
CA GLY A 227 9.97 21.59 -20.25
C GLY A 227 9.03 20.53 -20.83
N ALA A 228 8.00 20.10 -20.07
CA ALA A 228 7.00 19.15 -20.55
C ALA A 228 6.24 19.68 -21.77
N LEU A 229 5.85 20.96 -21.76
CA LEU A 229 5.15 21.61 -22.88
C LEU A 229 6.03 21.78 -24.12
N GLU A 230 7.33 22.04 -23.93
CA GLU A 230 8.32 22.18 -25.01
C GLU A 230 8.62 20.86 -25.72
N CYS A 231 8.45 19.72 -25.04
CA CYS A 231 8.65 18.39 -25.61
C CYS A 231 7.57 17.96 -26.64
N GLY A 232 6.63 18.84 -27.00
CA GLY A 232 5.72 18.59 -28.13
C GLY A 232 4.75 17.43 -27.89
N GLU A 233 4.75 16.45 -28.79
CA GLU A 233 3.86 15.26 -28.76
C GLU A 233 4.51 14.01 -28.10
N ASP A 234 5.70 14.14 -27.51
CA ASP A 234 6.46 13.04 -26.85
C ASP A 234 5.84 12.58 -25.51
N GLY A 235 4.51 12.63 -25.39
CA GLY A 235 3.73 12.16 -24.25
C GLY A 235 2.36 11.67 -24.67
N ARG A 236 1.87 10.63 -24.00
CA ARG A 236 0.54 10.07 -24.20
C ARG A 236 -0.50 10.82 -23.36
N PHE A 237 -0.12 11.23 -22.14
CA PHE A 237 -1.03 11.88 -21.20
C PHE A 237 -1.11 13.40 -21.37
N LEU A 238 0.01 14.07 -21.69
CA LEU A 238 0.05 15.53 -21.88
C LEU A 238 -0.62 16.00 -23.20
N ARG A 239 -1.93 15.80 -23.34
CA ARG A 239 -2.72 16.16 -24.53
C ARG A 239 -3.99 16.93 -24.16
N GLY A 240 -4.52 17.68 -25.12
CA GLY A 240 -5.83 18.33 -25.03
C GLY A 240 -6.03 19.20 -23.76
N PRO A 241 -7.04 18.93 -22.91
CA PRO A 241 -7.28 19.67 -21.67
C PRO A 241 -6.11 19.66 -20.69
N MET A 242 -5.38 18.55 -20.56
CA MET A 242 -4.26 18.43 -19.61
C MET A 242 -3.13 19.40 -19.98
N ARG A 243 -2.79 19.48 -21.26
CA ARG A 243 -1.78 20.44 -21.77
C ARG A 243 -2.13 21.89 -21.41
N ARG A 244 -3.42 22.25 -21.44
CA ARG A 244 -3.89 23.59 -21.03
C ARG A 244 -3.76 23.81 -19.53
N ALA A 245 -4.12 22.82 -18.71
CA ALA A 245 -3.99 22.88 -17.26
C ALA A 245 -2.51 23.04 -16.85
N VAL A 246 -1.61 22.29 -17.47
CA VAL A 246 -0.16 22.36 -17.22
C VAL A 246 0.42 23.72 -17.65
N ALA A 247 -0.04 24.28 -18.78
CA ALA A 247 0.36 25.62 -19.22
C ALA A 247 -0.10 26.72 -18.25
N GLU A 248 -1.26 26.56 -17.62
CA GLU A 248 -1.72 27.50 -16.60
C GLU A 248 -0.90 27.36 -15.31
N ALA A 249 -0.70 26.13 -14.84
CA ALA A 249 0.14 25.84 -13.67
C ALA A 249 1.56 26.41 -13.84
N ALA A 250 2.19 26.21 -15.00
CA ALA A 250 3.52 26.75 -15.29
C ALA A 250 3.62 28.28 -15.16
N LYS A 251 2.51 29.02 -15.38
CA LYS A 251 2.43 30.47 -15.18
C LYS A 251 2.17 30.83 -13.72
N THR A 252 1.26 30.11 -13.06
CA THR A 252 0.86 30.39 -11.68
C THR A 252 2.01 30.16 -10.69
N PHE A 253 2.72 29.04 -10.82
CA PHE A 253 3.81 28.66 -9.91
C PHE A 253 5.16 29.30 -10.27
N GLY A 254 5.29 29.85 -11.49
CA GLY A 254 6.44 30.66 -11.89
C GLY A 254 6.42 32.10 -11.37
N ALA A 255 5.35 32.52 -10.67
CA ALA A 255 5.28 33.80 -10.00
C ALA A 255 5.85 33.68 -8.58
N PRO A 256 6.73 34.59 -8.12
CA PRO A 256 7.32 34.50 -6.79
C PRO A 256 6.22 34.64 -5.73
N ARG A 257 5.89 33.55 -5.02
CA ARG A 257 5.03 33.57 -3.84
C ARG A 257 5.71 32.90 -2.65
N LEU A 258 5.47 33.54 -1.50
CA LEU A 258 6.09 33.33 -0.20
C LEU A 258 5.98 31.89 0.29
N GLN A 259 7.14 31.39 0.75
CA GLN A 259 7.32 30.13 1.45
C GLN A 259 6.37 30.03 2.64
N GLY A 260 5.51 29.02 2.61
CA GLY A 260 4.82 28.50 3.79
C GLY A 260 4.88 26.99 3.71
N ARG A 261 5.79 26.36 4.47
CA ARG A 261 5.77 24.90 4.67
C ARG A 261 4.52 24.56 5.48
N VAL A 262 3.55 23.92 4.82
CA VAL A 262 2.47 23.23 5.53
C VAL A 262 3.03 21.90 6.01
N PRO A 263 2.95 21.56 7.31
CA PRO A 263 3.34 20.24 7.79
C PRO A 263 2.34 19.22 7.25
N HIS A 264 2.82 18.16 6.60
CA HIS A 264 1.99 17.06 6.11
C HIS A 264 2.03 15.87 7.07
N GLU A 265 0.88 15.57 7.67
CA GLU A 265 0.46 14.18 7.86
C GLU A 265 -0.13 13.72 6.51
N ARG A 266 0.60 12.88 5.77
CA ARG A 266 0.10 12.26 4.53
C ARG A 266 -0.44 10.88 4.87
N ASP A 267 -1.77 10.77 4.93
CA ASP A 267 -2.48 9.49 4.95
C ASP A 267 -2.25 8.70 3.67
N ALA A 268 -2.38 7.38 3.81
CA ALA A 268 -2.01 6.34 2.86
C ALA A 268 -2.66 6.46 1.46
N LEU A 269 -2.01 7.21 0.57
CA LEU A 269 -2.28 7.26 -0.88
C LEU A 269 -2.02 5.94 -1.62
N GLN A 270 -1.45 4.92 -0.94
CA GLN A 270 -1.19 3.58 -1.50
C GLN A 270 -2.44 2.88 -2.03
N LEU A 271 -3.63 3.25 -1.55
CA LEU A 271 -4.88 2.61 -1.97
C LEU A 271 -5.51 3.24 -3.21
N ASP A 272 -5.27 4.52 -3.48
CA ASP A 272 -6.00 5.26 -4.52
C ASP A 272 -5.41 5.11 -5.94
N LEU A 273 -4.25 4.47 -6.06
CA LEU A 273 -3.71 4.10 -7.37
C LEU A 273 -4.53 2.99 -8.03
N PHE A 274 -5.02 2.00 -7.28
CA PHE A 274 -5.69 0.82 -7.85
C PHE A 274 -7.17 0.68 -7.43
N SER A 275 -7.63 1.35 -6.37
CA SER A 275 -8.98 1.21 -5.79
C SER A 275 -10.15 1.67 -6.67
N GLY A 276 -9.89 2.41 -7.76
CA GLY A 276 -10.93 2.97 -8.63
C GLY A 276 -10.91 2.51 -10.09
N VAL A 277 -9.91 1.73 -10.53
CA VAL A 277 -9.73 1.37 -11.96
C VAL A 277 -10.05 -0.11 -12.23
N PHE A 278 -10.03 -0.95 -11.20
CA PHE A 278 -10.23 -2.40 -11.32
C PHE A 278 -11.56 -2.91 -10.74
N ILE A 279 -12.53 -2.01 -10.47
CA ILE A 279 -13.93 -2.35 -10.14
C ILE A 279 -14.80 -2.18 -11.38
#